data_AF-A0A1M5KRJ6-F1
#
_entry.id   AF-A0A1M5KRJ6-F1
#
_cell.length_a   1.000
_cell.length_b   1.000
_cell.length_c   1.000
_cell.angle_alpha   90.00
_cell.angle_beta   90.00
_cell.angle_gamma   90.00
#
_symmetry.space_group_name_H-M   'P 1'
#
loop_
_entity.id
_entity.type
_entity.pdbx_description
1 polymer ?
#
loop_
_entity_poly.entity_id
_entity_poly.type
_entity_poly.pdbx_seq_one_letter_code
_entity_poly.pdbx_strand_id
1 'polypeptide(L)'
;MKNFSKITLGALIIAAVSLTSCSNDDDNNTPAEKPTIYERLGGTTMVSDPDNSGQMIEKGRLSFRKVVNSTIGLIVADIQSNASGNLQAHFAPLLAETGNTQATNIAKLSDNLTDFFSFNTGGTNAVNTYSGLSMSAAHDPAKNPRMGTKSSNADYTKFEGYVGAAANANGVASNTELYTDIVAVLESLRTPIVQK
;
A
#
# COMPACT_ATOMS: atom_id res chain seq x y z
N MET A 1 23.17 -76.14 -14.18
CA MET A 1 22.65 -76.98 -15.28
C MET A 1 22.23 -76.05 -16.43
N LYS A 2 22.81 -76.29 -17.63
CA LYS A 2 22.33 -76.05 -19.01
C LYS A 2 21.42 -74.82 -19.24
N ASN A 3 21.85 -73.72 -19.88
CA ASN A 3 22.29 -73.49 -21.27
C ASN A 3 21.32 -73.88 -22.41
N PHE A 4 21.23 -72.93 -23.36
CA PHE A 4 20.80 -72.99 -24.78
C PHE A 4 19.28 -72.84 -25.04
N SER A 5 18.77 -71.70 -25.56
CA SER A 5 18.99 -71.05 -26.87
C SER A 5 18.62 -71.93 -28.07
N LYS A 6 17.78 -71.41 -28.99
CA LYS A 6 18.05 -71.27 -30.44
C LYS A 6 16.83 -70.71 -31.21
N ILE A 7 16.95 -69.55 -31.89
CA ILE A 7 17.03 -69.31 -33.37
C ILE A 7 15.65 -69.44 -34.05
N THR A 8 15.07 -68.46 -34.77
CA THR A 8 15.39 -68.04 -36.18
C THR A 8 14.33 -66.98 -36.60
N LEU A 9 14.64 -65.72 -36.95
CA LEU A 9 15.25 -65.12 -38.16
C LEU A 9 14.27 -64.89 -39.34
N GLY A 10 14.23 -63.63 -39.83
CA GLY A 10 13.68 -63.19 -41.13
C GLY A 10 13.08 -61.77 -41.06
N ALA A 11 13.84 -60.67 -41.08
CA ALA A 11 14.58 -60.02 -42.18
C ALA A 11 13.73 -59.14 -43.14
N LEU A 12 13.81 -57.80 -43.01
CA LEU A 12 13.89 -56.75 -44.08
C LEU A 12 13.98 -55.34 -43.43
N ILE A 13 15.15 -54.67 -43.31
CA ILE A 13 15.74 -53.59 -44.16
C ILE A 13 14.66 -52.62 -44.74
N ILE A 14 14.63 -51.27 -44.58
CA ILE A 14 15.59 -50.19 -44.91
C ILE A 14 15.18 -48.84 -44.25
N ALA A 15 16.20 -48.12 -43.74
CA ALA A 15 16.45 -46.67 -43.58
C ALA A 15 15.34 -45.59 -43.52
N ALA A 16 15.45 -44.71 -42.52
CA ALA A 16 15.75 -43.28 -42.72
C ALA A 16 16.30 -42.65 -41.43
N VAL A 17 17.45 -41.98 -41.54
CA VAL A 17 18.03 -41.10 -40.51
C VAL A 17 17.44 -39.71 -40.71
N SER A 18 16.95 -39.09 -39.65
CA SER A 18 17.01 -37.63 -39.50
C SER A 18 17.06 -37.26 -38.03
N LEU A 19 18.27 -36.95 -37.55
CA LEU A 19 18.45 -36.01 -36.44
C LEU A 19 17.92 -34.66 -36.93
N THR A 20 16.86 -34.14 -36.31
CA THR A 20 16.40 -32.77 -36.53
C THR A 20 16.51 -31.99 -35.23
N SER A 21 17.55 -31.17 -35.18
CA SER A 21 17.65 -29.98 -34.33
C SER A 21 16.73 -28.88 -34.86
N CYS A 22 15.86 -28.34 -34.01
CA CYS A 22 15.25 -27.00 -34.08
C CYS A 22 15.02 -26.62 -32.60
N SER A 23 15.60 -25.60 -31.96
CA SER A 23 15.84 -24.20 -32.33
C SER A 23 14.54 -23.46 -32.64
N ASN A 24 13.90 -22.90 -31.59
CA ASN A 24 13.51 -21.50 -31.45
C ASN A 24 12.32 -21.30 -30.49
N ASP A 25 12.52 -20.37 -29.56
CA ASP A 25 11.55 -19.43 -28.99
C ASP A 25 10.26 -20.01 -28.41
N ASP A 26 10.38 -20.70 -27.27
CA ASP A 26 9.29 -20.74 -26.30
C ASP A 26 9.31 -19.43 -25.51
N ASP A 27 8.67 -18.40 -26.10
CA ASP A 27 8.30 -17.17 -25.43
C ASP A 27 7.59 -17.52 -24.12
N ASN A 28 8.33 -17.37 -23.02
CA ASN A 28 7.82 -17.42 -21.67
C ASN A 28 6.93 -16.20 -21.44
N ASN A 29 5.75 -16.20 -22.07
CA ASN A 29 4.81 -15.09 -22.15
C ASN A 29 3.98 -15.00 -20.85
N THR A 30 4.64 -15.13 -19.70
CA THR A 30 4.06 -14.75 -18.41
C THR A 30 4.00 -13.23 -18.41
N PRO A 31 2.81 -12.60 -18.34
CA PRO A 31 2.73 -11.15 -18.25
C PRO A 31 3.59 -10.69 -17.07
N ALA A 32 4.47 -9.70 -17.30
CA ALA A 32 5.25 -9.12 -16.23
C ALA A 32 4.30 -8.66 -15.12
N GLU A 33 4.60 -9.01 -13.86
CA GLU A 33 3.76 -8.61 -12.73
C GLU A 33 3.64 -7.08 -12.67
N LYS A 34 2.42 -6.60 -12.44
CA LYS A 34 2.16 -5.17 -12.31
C LYS A 34 2.95 -4.63 -11.11
N PRO A 35 3.74 -3.55 -11.27
CA PRO A 35 4.45 -2.96 -10.16
C PRO A 35 3.50 -2.55 -9.04
N THR A 36 3.95 -2.74 -7.81
CA THR A 36 3.21 -2.35 -6.61
C THR A 36 2.96 -0.84 -6.57
N ILE A 37 1.98 -0.39 -5.78
CA ILE A 37 1.72 1.05 -5.61
C ILE A 37 2.98 1.74 -5.04
N TYR A 38 3.68 1.10 -4.10
CA TYR A 38 4.91 1.64 -3.53
C TYR A 38 6.00 1.87 -4.58
N GLU A 39 6.23 0.90 -5.47
CA GLU A 39 7.17 1.01 -6.59
C GLU A 39 6.77 2.12 -7.57
N ARG A 40 5.48 2.23 -7.90
CA ARG A 40 4.94 3.29 -8.79
C ARG A 40 5.06 4.68 -8.19
N LEU A 41 5.14 4.80 -6.86
CA LEU A 41 5.43 6.03 -6.14
C LEU A 41 6.94 6.32 -6.00
N GLY A 42 7.80 5.51 -6.63
CA GLY A 42 9.26 5.67 -6.64
C GLY A 42 10.01 4.64 -5.81
N GLY A 43 9.30 3.77 -5.11
CA GLY A 43 9.85 2.60 -4.42
C GLY A 43 10.99 2.94 -3.45
N THR A 44 11.98 2.05 -3.41
CA THR A 44 13.14 2.13 -2.54
C THR A 44 14.22 3.11 -3.01
N THR A 45 13.97 3.88 -4.07
CA THR A 45 14.91 4.91 -4.54
C THR A 45 15.12 5.95 -3.44
N MET A 46 16.35 6.09 -2.96
CA MET A 46 16.67 7.05 -1.90
C MET A 46 16.76 8.47 -2.44
N VAL A 47 16.09 9.40 -1.78
CA VAL A 47 16.13 10.84 -2.03
C VAL A 47 16.40 11.58 -0.73
N SER A 48 16.87 12.83 -0.80
CA SER A 48 17.04 13.65 0.39
C SER A 48 15.71 13.84 1.12
N ASP A 49 15.71 13.69 2.44
CA ASP A 49 14.54 13.94 3.26
C ASP A 49 14.41 15.46 3.50
N PRO A 50 13.36 16.12 2.96
CA PRO A 50 13.19 17.57 3.13
C PRO A 50 12.84 17.98 4.57
N ASP A 51 12.31 17.04 5.37
CA ASP A 51 11.87 17.29 6.74
C ASP A 51 12.96 16.92 7.76
N ASN A 52 13.97 16.15 7.32
CA ASN A 52 15.09 15.70 8.16
C ASN A 52 16.43 15.97 7.46
N SER A 53 16.95 17.19 7.64
CA SER A 53 18.19 17.64 7.00
C SER A 53 19.35 16.65 7.22
N GLY A 54 20.05 16.32 6.14
CA GLY A 54 21.17 15.37 6.14
C GLY A 54 20.75 13.90 6.10
N GLN A 55 19.45 13.59 6.13
CA GLN A 55 18.95 12.22 6.03
C GLN A 55 18.43 11.91 4.62
N MET A 56 18.40 10.62 4.30
CA MET A 56 17.82 10.10 3.06
C MET A 56 16.56 9.30 3.39
N ILE A 57 15.59 9.30 2.47
CA ILE A 57 14.32 8.59 2.59
C ILE A 57 13.98 7.92 1.26
N GLU A 58 13.30 6.77 1.32
CA GLU A 58 12.74 6.13 0.14
C GLU A 58 11.67 7.01 -0.51
N LYS A 59 11.72 7.16 -1.83
CA LYS A 59 10.81 8.02 -2.58
C LYS A 59 9.35 7.57 -2.47
N GLY A 60 9.10 6.26 -2.40
CA GLY A 60 7.76 5.72 -2.12
C GLY A 60 7.23 6.18 -0.76
N ARG A 61 8.03 6.00 0.31
CA ARG A 61 7.71 6.46 1.67
C ARG A 61 7.49 7.97 1.74
N LEU A 62 8.36 8.75 1.11
CA LEU A 62 8.22 10.21 1.07
C LEU A 62 6.90 10.63 0.39
N SER A 63 6.49 9.93 -0.67
CA SER A 63 5.23 10.21 -1.36
C SER A 63 4.03 9.96 -0.44
N PHE A 64 4.01 8.85 0.31
CA PHE A 64 2.96 8.61 1.32
C PHE A 64 2.98 9.66 2.42
N ARG A 65 4.16 9.99 2.97
CA ARG A 65 4.27 10.99 4.06
C ARG A 65 3.69 12.34 3.65
N LYS A 66 3.96 12.76 2.41
CA LYS A 66 3.40 14.00 1.85
C LYS A 66 1.87 13.96 1.76
N VAL A 67 1.29 12.89 1.21
CA VAL A 67 -0.17 12.73 1.12
C VAL A 67 -0.81 12.68 2.51
N VAL A 68 -0.24 11.93 3.45
CA VAL A 68 -0.71 11.83 4.84
C VAL A 68 -0.69 13.20 5.52
N ASN A 69 0.44 13.93 5.45
CA ASN A 69 0.55 15.26 6.04
C ASN A 69 -0.44 16.25 5.44
N SER A 70 -0.62 16.25 4.12
CA SER A 70 -1.64 17.08 3.45
C SER A 70 -3.06 16.71 3.88
N THR A 71 -3.36 15.41 4.03
CA THR A 71 -4.66 14.92 4.50
C THR A 71 -4.95 15.42 5.92
N ILE A 72 -3.98 15.32 6.83
CA ILE A 72 -4.09 15.87 8.20
C ILE A 72 -4.35 17.37 8.15
N GLY A 73 -3.62 18.11 7.30
CA GLY A 73 -3.82 19.55 7.12
C GLY A 73 -5.23 19.91 6.65
N LEU A 74 -5.79 19.15 5.70
CA LEU A 74 -7.16 19.35 5.22
C LEU A 74 -8.21 19.07 6.30
N ILE A 75 -8.04 18.00 7.07
CA ILE A 75 -8.91 17.69 8.21
C ILE A 75 -8.87 18.82 9.24
N VAL A 76 -7.67 19.29 9.59
CA VAL A 76 -7.49 20.41 10.55
C VAL A 76 -8.15 21.68 10.03
N ALA A 77 -8.00 22.01 8.75
CA ALA A 77 -8.62 23.18 8.15
C ALA A 77 -10.16 23.12 8.20
N ASP A 78 -10.75 21.96 7.91
CA ASP A 78 -12.20 21.74 8.01
C ASP A 78 -12.70 21.89 9.45
N ILE A 79 -11.93 21.41 10.43
CA ILE A 79 -12.26 21.55 11.86
C ILE A 79 -12.18 23.03 12.28
N GLN A 80 -11.11 23.73 11.89
CA GLN A 80 -10.92 25.15 12.22
C GLN A 80 -11.98 26.07 11.59
N SER A 81 -12.43 25.73 10.37
CA SER A 81 -13.51 26.45 9.70
C SER A 81 -14.91 26.01 10.15
N ASN A 82 -14.99 25.04 11.07
CA ASN A 82 -16.24 24.39 11.49
C ASN A 82 -17.09 23.94 10.30
N ALA A 83 -16.44 23.36 9.29
CA ALA A 83 -17.11 22.84 8.10
C ALA A 83 -18.12 21.76 8.49
N SER A 84 -19.26 21.73 7.79
CA SER A 84 -20.32 20.75 8.05
C SER A 84 -19.79 19.32 7.93
N GLY A 85 -20.08 18.49 8.93
CA GLY A 85 -19.64 17.09 8.99
C GLY A 85 -18.13 16.90 9.10
N ASN A 86 -17.36 17.90 9.56
CA ASN A 86 -15.93 17.70 9.82
C ASN A 86 -15.68 16.55 10.81
N LEU A 87 -14.44 16.05 10.85
CA LEU A 87 -14.08 14.87 11.65
C LEU A 87 -13.67 15.21 13.09
N GLN A 88 -14.00 16.39 13.63
CA GLN A 88 -13.57 16.84 14.97
C GLN A 88 -13.85 15.81 16.07
N ALA A 89 -15.04 15.21 16.08
CA ALA A 89 -15.42 14.24 17.10
C ALA A 89 -14.54 12.99 17.12
N HIS A 90 -13.96 12.62 15.97
CA HIS A 90 -13.10 11.44 15.82
C HIS A 90 -11.72 11.73 16.41
N PHE A 91 -11.22 12.96 16.26
CA PHE A 91 -9.93 13.42 16.74
C PHE A 91 -9.97 14.14 18.10
N ALA A 92 -11.13 14.19 18.78
CA ALA A 92 -11.29 14.94 20.02
C ALA A 92 -10.22 14.64 21.10
N PRO A 93 -9.79 13.39 21.35
CA PRO A 93 -8.71 13.11 22.30
C PRO A 93 -7.37 13.73 21.90
N LEU A 94 -7.04 13.74 20.61
CA LEU A 94 -5.81 14.36 20.09
C LEU A 94 -5.89 15.90 20.17
N LEU A 95 -7.05 16.47 19.83
CA LEU A 95 -7.27 17.92 19.84
C LEU A 95 -7.32 18.51 21.26
N ALA A 96 -7.65 17.70 22.27
CA ALA A 96 -7.61 18.10 23.68
C ALA A 96 -6.18 18.28 24.22
N GLU A 97 -5.17 17.75 23.52
CA GLU A 97 -3.76 17.93 23.88
C GLU A 97 -3.30 19.34 23.53
N THR A 98 -2.24 19.81 24.18
CA THR A 98 -1.70 21.16 23.94
C THR A 98 -0.18 21.15 23.75
N GLY A 99 0.31 22.20 23.07
CA GLY A 99 1.74 22.44 22.87
C GLY A 99 2.49 21.26 22.26
N ASN A 100 3.65 20.96 22.83
CA ASN A 100 4.56 19.93 22.30
C ASN A 100 3.97 18.51 22.34
N THR A 101 3.07 18.22 23.28
CA THR A 101 2.42 16.91 23.37
C THR A 101 1.56 16.66 22.14
N GLN A 102 0.72 17.64 21.77
CA GLN A 102 -0.12 17.55 20.59
C GLN A 102 0.74 17.41 19.32
N ALA A 103 1.76 18.26 19.17
CA ALA A 103 2.66 18.21 18.01
C ALA A 103 3.35 16.83 17.87
N THR A 104 3.84 16.28 18.99
CA THR A 104 4.46 14.94 19.02
C THR A 104 3.48 13.85 18.60
N ASN A 105 2.23 13.91 19.05
CA ASN A 105 1.24 12.88 18.74
C ASN A 105 0.66 13.02 17.33
N ILE A 106 0.61 14.23 16.76
CA ILE A 106 0.33 14.43 15.33
C ILE A 106 1.46 13.82 14.48
N ALA A 107 2.73 14.04 14.86
CA ALA A 107 3.86 13.44 14.16
C ALA A 107 3.78 11.91 14.20
N LYS A 108 3.52 11.31 15.36
CA LYS A 108 3.30 9.85 15.49
C LYS A 108 2.13 9.34 14.67
N LEU A 109 1.03 10.09 14.58
CA LEU A 109 -0.10 9.73 13.72
C LEU A 109 0.33 9.69 12.26
N SER A 110 1.05 10.72 11.80
CA SER A 110 1.58 10.78 10.44
C SER A 110 2.53 9.63 10.14
N ASP A 111 3.46 9.34 11.04
CA ASP A 111 4.42 8.24 10.88
C ASP A 111 3.70 6.89 10.81
N ASN A 112 2.78 6.61 11.74
CA ASN A 112 2.02 5.35 11.76
C ASN A 112 1.21 5.13 10.48
N LEU A 113 0.58 6.18 9.93
CA LEU A 113 -0.16 6.10 8.68
C LEU A 113 0.79 5.90 7.49
N THR A 114 1.93 6.60 7.49
CA THR A 114 2.96 6.43 6.45
C THR A 114 3.50 5.00 6.46
N ASP A 115 3.79 4.43 7.63
CA ASP A 115 4.22 3.03 7.78
C ASP A 115 3.15 2.07 7.28
N PHE A 116 1.90 2.26 7.73
CA PHE A 116 0.76 1.45 7.33
C PHE A 116 0.64 1.39 5.81
N PHE A 117 0.59 2.53 5.13
CA PHE A 117 0.43 2.55 3.68
C PHE A 117 1.69 2.08 2.96
N SER A 118 2.89 2.49 3.38
CA SER A 118 4.13 2.01 2.75
C SER A 118 4.21 0.49 2.78
N PHE A 119 4.00 -0.15 3.93
CA PHE A 119 4.07 -1.61 4.05
C PHE A 119 3.00 -2.32 3.23
N ASN A 120 1.73 -1.94 3.40
CA ASN A 120 0.62 -2.62 2.75
C ASN A 120 0.55 -2.39 1.23
N THR A 121 1.40 -1.51 0.69
CA THR A 121 1.44 -1.22 -0.75
C THR A 121 2.73 -1.64 -1.44
N GLY A 122 3.61 -2.39 -0.76
CA GLY A 122 4.80 -3.02 -1.36
C GLY A 122 6.14 -2.58 -0.78
N GLY A 123 6.16 -1.70 0.24
CA GLY A 123 7.38 -1.32 0.95
C GLY A 123 7.86 -2.44 1.86
N THR A 124 9.04 -3.00 1.58
CA THR A 124 9.56 -4.19 2.29
C THR A 124 10.64 -3.89 3.33
N ASN A 125 11.26 -2.70 3.28
CA ASN A 125 12.28 -2.32 4.25
C ASN A 125 11.69 -2.16 5.65
N ALA A 126 12.48 -2.47 6.68
CA ALA A 126 12.04 -2.51 8.07
C ALA A 126 11.37 -1.20 8.53
N VAL A 127 11.82 -0.05 8.02
CA VAL A 127 11.28 1.28 8.29
C VAL A 127 9.81 1.46 7.86
N ASN A 128 9.30 0.58 7.00
CA ASN A 128 7.90 0.62 6.57
C ASN A 128 6.98 -0.20 7.48
N THR A 129 7.50 -1.05 8.36
CA THR A 129 6.69 -2.04 9.09
C THR A 129 5.66 -1.39 10.02
N TYR A 130 4.38 -1.63 9.76
CA TYR A 130 3.31 -1.25 10.68
C TYR A 130 3.16 -2.26 11.82
N SER A 131 3.28 -1.79 13.06
CA SER A 131 3.16 -2.61 14.28
C SER A 131 1.97 -2.20 15.17
N GLY A 132 1.10 -1.33 14.66
CA GLY A 132 -0.04 -0.81 15.40
C GLY A 132 -1.21 -1.79 15.50
N LEU A 133 -2.31 -1.31 16.08
CA LEU A 133 -3.57 -2.04 16.18
C LEU A 133 -4.11 -2.43 14.79
N SER A 134 -4.88 -3.51 14.72
CA SER A 134 -5.66 -3.79 13.51
C SER A 134 -6.59 -2.61 13.19
N MET A 135 -6.95 -2.41 11.92
CA MET A 135 -7.81 -1.29 11.53
C MET A 135 -9.13 -1.26 12.31
N SER A 136 -9.71 -2.42 12.65
CA SER A 136 -10.89 -2.48 13.50
C SER A 136 -10.62 -2.02 14.93
N ALA A 137 -9.54 -2.49 15.56
CA ALA A 137 -9.22 -2.07 16.93
C ALA A 137 -8.76 -0.61 17.01
N ALA A 138 -8.06 -0.11 15.98
CA ALA A 138 -7.61 1.27 15.90
C ALA A 138 -8.77 2.27 15.81
N HIS A 139 -9.89 1.87 15.21
CA HIS A 139 -11.07 2.73 15.01
C HIS A 139 -12.25 2.40 15.94
N ASP A 140 -12.03 1.55 16.95
CA ASP A 140 -13.00 1.23 18.00
C ASP A 140 -12.67 2.02 19.29
N PRO A 141 -13.46 3.04 19.68
CA PRO A 141 -13.22 3.81 20.91
C PRO A 141 -13.16 2.97 22.19
N ALA A 142 -13.76 1.78 22.20
CA ALA A 142 -13.70 0.88 23.35
C ALA A 142 -12.33 0.19 23.49
N LYS A 143 -11.55 0.10 22.41
CA LYS A 143 -10.22 -0.53 22.36
C LYS A 143 -9.09 0.48 22.22
N ASN A 144 -9.34 1.59 21.54
CA ASN A 144 -8.39 2.66 21.33
C ASN A 144 -8.94 3.98 21.90
N PRO A 145 -8.49 4.41 23.09
CA PRO A 145 -8.96 5.66 23.70
C PRO A 145 -8.52 6.91 22.93
N ARG A 146 -7.66 6.77 21.90
CA ARG A 146 -7.30 7.85 20.98
C ARG A 146 -8.39 8.14 19.95
N MET A 147 -9.33 7.21 19.75
CA MET A 147 -10.46 7.37 18.85
C MET A 147 -11.65 7.95 19.61
N GLY A 148 -12.10 9.15 19.25
CA GLY A 148 -13.16 9.84 19.99
C GLY A 148 -14.57 9.29 19.78
N THR A 149 -14.84 8.70 18.62
CA THR A 149 -16.15 8.10 18.29
C THR A 149 -16.01 7.04 17.19
N LYS A 150 -17.03 6.22 16.98
CA LYS A 150 -17.08 5.27 15.86
C LYS A 150 -17.37 5.99 14.55
N SER A 151 -16.70 5.59 13.48
CA SER A 151 -16.91 6.12 12.13
C SER A 151 -18.14 5.53 11.45
N SER A 152 -18.91 6.36 10.77
CA SER A 152 -19.95 5.95 9.81
C SER A 152 -19.41 5.90 8.37
N ASN A 153 -20.23 5.41 7.44
CA ASN A 153 -19.93 5.51 6.01
C ASN A 153 -19.72 6.95 5.54
N ALA A 154 -20.51 7.91 6.05
CA ALA A 154 -20.37 9.31 5.67
C ALA A 154 -19.03 9.90 6.15
N ASP A 155 -18.61 9.54 7.35
CA ASP A 155 -17.31 9.96 7.90
C ASP A 155 -16.15 9.40 7.05
N TYR A 156 -16.25 8.12 6.66
CA TYR A 156 -15.23 7.47 5.84
C TYR A 156 -15.16 8.04 4.42
N THR A 157 -16.30 8.26 3.77
CA THR A 157 -16.36 8.92 2.46
C THR A 157 -15.78 10.34 2.52
N LYS A 158 -16.01 11.07 3.62
CA LYS A 158 -15.39 12.38 3.80
C LYS A 158 -13.88 12.29 3.99
N PHE A 159 -13.40 11.29 4.74
CA PHE A 159 -11.97 10.99 4.87
C PHE A 159 -11.32 10.69 3.51
N GLU A 160 -11.91 9.84 2.68
CA GLU A 160 -11.42 9.54 1.33
C GLU A 160 -11.38 10.78 0.44
N GLY A 161 -12.35 11.68 0.59
CA GLY A 161 -12.34 12.98 -0.08
C GLY A 161 -11.09 13.81 0.26
N TYR A 162 -10.69 13.85 1.53
CA TYR A 162 -9.44 14.51 1.92
C TYR A 162 -8.21 13.81 1.34
N VAL A 163 -8.16 12.47 1.37
CA VAL A 163 -7.04 11.71 0.81
C VAL A 163 -6.93 11.93 -0.70
N GLY A 164 -8.04 11.95 -1.42
CA GLY A 164 -8.07 12.23 -2.85
C GLY A 164 -7.56 13.64 -3.18
N ALA A 165 -8.02 14.66 -2.45
CA ALA A 165 -7.52 16.03 -2.61
C ALA A 165 -6.01 16.13 -2.31
N ALA A 166 -5.55 15.49 -1.23
CA ALA A 166 -4.15 15.43 -0.85
C ALA A 166 -3.29 14.69 -1.89
N ALA A 167 -3.78 13.58 -2.45
CA ALA A 167 -3.11 12.82 -3.49
C ALA A 167 -2.88 13.67 -4.75
N ASN A 168 -3.92 14.37 -5.22
CA ASN A 168 -3.80 15.28 -6.37
C ASN A 168 -2.80 16.40 -6.10
N ALA A 169 -2.87 17.03 -4.91
CA ALA A 169 -1.96 18.11 -4.53
C ALA A 169 -0.49 17.66 -4.47
N ASN A 170 -0.26 16.36 -4.26
CA ASN A 170 1.08 15.75 -4.20
C ASN A 170 1.47 14.98 -5.48
N GLY A 171 0.80 15.25 -6.60
CA GLY A 171 1.21 14.78 -7.93
C GLY A 171 0.65 13.42 -8.34
N VAL A 172 -0.30 12.86 -7.61
CA VAL A 172 -1.05 11.66 -8.02
C VAL A 172 -2.36 12.10 -8.65
N ALA A 173 -2.36 12.25 -9.98
CA ALA A 173 -3.52 12.75 -10.71
C ALA A 173 -4.70 11.76 -10.73
N SER A 174 -5.92 12.28 -10.52
CA SER A 174 -7.15 11.48 -10.40
C SER A 174 -7.51 10.63 -11.62
N ASN A 175 -7.01 11.00 -12.80
CA ASN A 175 -7.25 10.30 -14.07
C ASN A 175 -6.23 9.20 -14.35
N THR A 176 -5.48 8.75 -13.33
CA THR A 176 -4.45 7.71 -13.47
C THR A 176 -4.90 6.39 -12.88
N GLU A 177 -4.37 5.30 -13.42
CA GLU A 177 -4.54 3.96 -12.82
C GLU A 177 -3.96 3.92 -11.40
N LEU A 178 -2.87 4.65 -11.13
CA LEU A 178 -2.27 4.72 -9.79
C LEU A 178 -3.26 5.26 -8.75
N TYR A 179 -3.95 6.35 -9.10
CA TYR A 179 -5.01 6.89 -8.25
C TYR A 179 -6.14 5.90 -8.03
N THR A 180 -6.56 5.20 -9.10
CA THR A 180 -7.61 4.17 -9.03
C THR A 180 -7.23 3.04 -8.07
N ASP A 181 -5.99 2.55 -8.15
CA ASP A 181 -5.50 1.49 -7.26
C ASP A 181 -5.38 1.97 -5.80
N ILE A 182 -4.98 3.22 -5.58
CA ILE A 182 -4.95 3.81 -4.23
C ILE A 182 -6.36 3.90 -3.64
N VAL A 183 -7.35 4.34 -4.43
CA VAL A 183 -8.75 4.35 -3.99
C VAL A 183 -9.24 2.94 -3.66
N ALA A 184 -8.88 1.94 -4.47
CA ALA A 184 -9.24 0.54 -4.18
C ALA A 184 -8.63 0.04 -2.85
N VAL A 185 -7.39 0.41 -2.54
CA VAL A 185 -6.77 0.11 -1.24
C VAL A 185 -7.53 0.78 -0.10
N LEU A 186 -7.87 2.07 -0.22
CA LEU A 186 -8.66 2.77 0.80
C LEU A 186 -10.02 2.08 1.00
N GLU A 187 -10.76 1.82 -0.08
CA GLU A 187 -12.07 1.17 -0.01
C GLU A 187 -12.01 -0.22 0.64
N SER A 188 -10.91 -0.96 0.47
CA SER A 188 -10.71 -2.25 1.16
C SER A 188 -10.69 -2.12 2.70
N LEU A 189 -10.35 -0.94 3.22
CA LEU A 189 -10.30 -0.64 4.67
C LEU A 189 -11.63 -0.14 5.21
N ARG A 190 -12.63 0.14 4.37
CA ARG A 190 -13.93 0.65 4.82
C ARG A 190 -14.59 -0.28 5.82
N THR A 191 -14.63 -1.58 5.53
CA THR A 191 -15.30 -2.58 6.39
C THR A 191 -14.75 -2.62 7.82
N PRO A 192 -13.42 -2.70 8.06
CA PRO A 192 -12.90 -2.67 9.44
C PRO A 192 -13.02 -1.29 10.13
N ILE A 193 -13.09 -0.19 9.38
CA ILE A 193 -13.10 1.17 9.93
C ILE A 193 -14.51 1.67 10.26
N VAL A 194 -15.49 1.38 9.41
CA VAL A 194 -16.89 1.80 9.60
C VAL A 194 -17.56 0.87 10.62
N GLN A 195 -17.94 1.44 11.76
CA GLN A 195 -18.43 0.68 12.93
C GLN A 195 -19.75 1.22 13.48
N LYS A 196 -20.42 2.10 12.72
CA LYS A 196 -21.70 2.72 13.05
C LYS A 196 -22.74 2.41 11.98
#